data_AF-A0A937QUI9-F1
#
_entry.id   AF-A0A937QUI9-F1
#
_cell.length_a   1.000
_cell.length_b   1.000
_cell.length_c   1.000
_cell.angle_alpha   90.00
_cell.angle_beta   90.00
_cell.angle_gamma   90.00
#
_symmetry.space_group_name_H-M   'P 1'
#
loop_
_entity.id
_entity.type
_entity.pdbx_description
1 polymer ?
#
loop_
_entity_poly.entity_id
_entity_poly.type
_entity_poly.pdbx_seq_one_letter_code
_entity_poly.pdbx_strand_id
1 'polypeptide(L)'
;MTTSDATEKKPLWLLIEENILELSSEDLSEENREQTIQRIAGELDNTGYNVSRHGGNILQLRWAIDERCKVGRPLMKDFNDAIAALTLEDVADPISANAKLVRDLGEAWPKLKGSERKADVLRI
;
A
#
# COMPACT_ATOMS: atom_id res chain seq x y z
N MET A 1 -19.34 4.78 -30.38
CA MET A 1 -18.22 4.04 -29.78
C MET A 1 -18.49 4.06 -28.28
N THR A 2 -19.02 2.96 -27.74
CA THR A 2 -19.51 2.90 -26.36
C THR A 2 -18.35 2.49 -25.47
N THR A 3 -17.71 3.42 -24.78
CA THR A 3 -16.78 3.08 -23.70
C THR A 3 -17.63 2.61 -22.53
N SER A 4 -17.64 1.30 -22.29
CA SER A 4 -18.16 0.78 -21.04
C SER A 4 -17.25 1.29 -19.93
N ASP A 5 -17.76 2.16 -19.07
CA ASP A 5 -17.17 2.49 -17.77
C ASP A 5 -17.24 1.24 -16.88
N ALA A 6 -16.44 0.22 -17.20
CA ALA A 6 -16.10 -0.80 -16.24
C ALA A 6 -15.26 -0.09 -15.19
N THR A 7 -15.82 0.14 -14.00
CA THR A 7 -15.07 0.63 -12.86
C THR A 7 -13.92 -0.36 -12.64
N GLU A 8 -12.70 0.02 -13.01
CA GLU A 8 -11.54 -0.86 -12.86
C GLU A 8 -11.49 -1.32 -11.41
N LYS A 9 -11.43 -2.64 -11.22
CA LYS A 9 -11.38 -3.24 -9.89
C LYS A 9 -10.18 -2.65 -9.15
N LYS A 10 -10.41 -1.95 -8.03
CA LYS A 10 -9.33 -1.40 -7.19
C LYS A 10 -8.29 -2.49 -6.94
N PRO A 11 -7.00 -2.23 -7.20
CA PRO A 11 -5.97 -3.25 -7.06
C PRO A 11 -5.87 -3.72 -5.61
N LEU A 12 -5.60 -5.01 -5.41
CA LEU A 12 -5.57 -5.64 -4.08
C LEU A 12 -4.65 -4.92 -3.09
N TRP A 13 -3.48 -4.46 -3.55
CA TRP A 13 -2.52 -3.77 -2.68
C TRP A 13 -3.12 -2.51 -2.06
N LEU A 14 -3.96 -1.78 -2.80
CA LEU A 14 -4.57 -0.54 -2.32
C LEU A 14 -5.63 -0.87 -1.27
N LEU A 15 -6.46 -1.89 -1.51
CA LEU A 15 -7.45 -2.35 -0.54
C LEU A 15 -6.81 -2.83 0.76
N ILE A 16 -5.65 -3.49 0.69
CA ILE A 16 -4.88 -3.90 1.87
C ILE A 16 -4.47 -2.67 2.68
N GLU A 17 -3.86 -1.67 2.03
CA GLU A 17 -3.39 -0.46 2.72
C GLU A 17 -4.54 0.40 3.27
N GLU A 18 -5.71 0.43 2.60
CA GLU A 18 -6.93 1.08 3.11
C GLU A 18 -7.38 0.43 4.43
N ASN A 19 -7.39 -0.90 4.51
CA ASN A 19 -7.74 -1.61 5.74
C ASN A 19 -6.68 -1.43 6.83
N ILE A 20 -5.39 -1.44 6.49
CA ILE A 20 -4.28 -1.24 7.44
C ILE A 20 -4.31 0.16 8.05
N LEU A 21 -4.71 1.18 7.27
CA LEU A 21 -4.83 2.56 7.73
C LEU A 21 -5.80 2.71 8.91
N GLU A 22 -6.85 1.89 8.96
CA GLU A 22 -7.88 1.92 10.00
C GLU A 22 -7.47 1.19 11.30
N LEU A 23 -6.35 0.46 11.30
CA LEU A 23 -5.92 -0.35 12.44
C LEU A 23 -5.23 0.46 13.54
N SER A 24 -5.61 0.15 14.78
CA SER A 24 -4.93 0.65 15.97
C SER A 24 -3.61 -0.11 16.23
N SER A 25 -2.83 0.35 17.20
CA SER A 25 -1.64 -0.40 17.64
C SER A 25 -2.00 -1.69 18.39
N GLU A 26 -3.16 -1.73 19.04
CA GLU A 26 -3.65 -2.89 19.81
C GLU A 26 -4.05 -4.05 18.88
N ASP A 27 -4.65 -3.74 17.72
CA ASP A 27 -5.00 -4.72 16.70
C ASP A 27 -3.78 -5.50 16.17
N LEU A 28 -2.59 -4.94 16.35
CA LEU A 28 -1.33 -5.44 15.80
C LEU A 28 -0.31 -5.82 16.87
N SER A 29 -0.77 -5.96 18.12
CA SER A 29 -0.06 -6.68 19.17
C SER A 29 0.29 -8.10 18.71
N GLU A 30 1.31 -8.72 19.31
CA GLU A 30 1.72 -10.09 18.95
C GLU A 30 0.59 -11.10 19.10
N GLU A 31 -0.27 -10.91 20.10
CA GLU A 31 -1.42 -11.78 20.39
C GLU A 31 -2.57 -11.60 19.39
N ASN A 32 -2.80 -10.37 18.91
CA ASN A 32 -3.95 -10.04 18.05
C ASN A 32 -3.62 -10.11 16.54
N ARG A 33 -2.33 -10.08 16.16
CA ARG A 33 -1.90 -9.88 14.77
C ARG A 33 -2.49 -10.87 13.79
N GLU A 34 -2.40 -12.18 14.08
CA GLU A 34 -2.92 -13.20 13.16
C GLU A 34 -4.45 -13.15 13.08
N GLN A 35 -5.14 -12.87 14.19
CA GLN A 35 -6.59 -12.68 14.18
C GLN A 35 -6.99 -11.49 13.29
N THR A 36 -6.26 -10.37 13.39
CA THR A 36 -6.46 -9.20 12.54
C THR A 36 -6.19 -9.51 11.06
N ILE A 37 -5.12 -10.26 10.76
CA ILE A 37 -4.84 -10.73 9.38
C ILE A 37 -6.01 -11.55 8.84
N GLN A 38 -6.50 -12.53 9.60
CA GLN A 38 -7.60 -13.39 9.18
C GLN A 38 -8.91 -12.61 8.99
N ARG A 39 -9.18 -11.64 9.89
CA ARG A 39 -10.34 -10.75 9.77
C ARG A 39 -10.30 -9.96 8.46
N ILE A 40 -9.19 -9.26 8.19
CA ILE A 40 -9.03 -8.47 6.96
C ILE A 40 -9.07 -9.37 5.73
N ALA A 41 -8.44 -10.54 5.77
CA ALA A 41 -8.49 -11.50 4.66
C ALA A 41 -9.94 -11.92 4.33
N GLY A 42 -10.76 -12.19 5.37
CA GLY A 42 -12.19 -12.49 5.21
C GLY A 42 -13.01 -11.31 4.69
N GLU A 43 -12.73 -10.09 5.13
CA GLU A 43 -13.36 -8.87 4.60
C GLU A 43 -13.04 -8.69 3.11
N LEU A 44 -11.77 -8.90 2.73
CA LEU A 44 -11.29 -8.78 1.35
C LEU A 44 -11.77 -9.93 0.44
N ASP A 45 -12.21 -11.07 0.96
CA ASP A 45 -12.80 -12.12 0.11
C ASP A 45 -14.04 -11.63 -0.64
N ASN A 46 -14.82 -10.72 -0.03
CA ASN A 46 -16.04 -10.15 -0.63
C ASN A 46 -15.76 -9.26 -1.86
N THR A 47 -14.50 -8.86 -2.05
CA THR A 47 -14.06 -8.08 -3.21
C THR A 47 -13.73 -8.97 -4.42
N GLY A 48 -13.84 -10.29 -4.27
CA GLY A 48 -13.49 -11.28 -5.30
C GLY A 48 -11.99 -11.48 -5.48
N TYR A 49 -11.16 -11.00 -4.53
CA TYR A 49 -9.72 -11.34 -4.49
C TYR A 49 -9.43 -12.67 -3.80
N ASN A 50 -10.39 -13.25 -3.07
CA ASN A 50 -10.24 -14.53 -2.35
C ASN A 50 -8.95 -14.58 -1.52
N VAL A 51 -8.67 -13.50 -0.77
CA VAL A 51 -7.43 -13.32 -0.02
C VAL A 51 -7.21 -14.47 0.97
N SER A 52 -8.23 -14.90 1.72
CA SER A 52 -8.08 -15.99 2.70
C SER A 52 -7.79 -17.35 2.06
N ARG A 53 -8.19 -17.52 0.79
CA ARG A 53 -8.10 -18.79 0.04
C ARG A 53 -6.97 -18.82 -0.98
N HIS A 54 -6.25 -17.72 -1.15
CA HIS A 54 -5.19 -17.60 -2.15
C HIS A 54 -3.84 -17.29 -1.46
N GLY A 55 -2.94 -18.27 -1.46
CA GLY A 55 -1.66 -18.22 -0.76
C GLY A 55 -0.82 -16.97 -1.06
N GLY A 56 -0.76 -16.54 -2.32
CA GLY A 56 -0.04 -15.32 -2.70
C GLY A 56 -0.67 -14.04 -2.15
N ASN A 57 -2.00 -14.00 -2.05
CA ASN A 57 -2.73 -12.80 -1.63
C ASN A 57 -2.66 -12.63 -0.11
N ILE A 58 -2.78 -13.74 0.64
CA ILE A 58 -2.61 -13.70 2.09
C ILE A 58 -1.16 -13.41 2.48
N LEU A 59 -0.17 -13.88 1.72
CA LEU A 59 1.23 -13.50 1.94
C LEU A 59 1.46 -12.01 1.70
N GLN A 60 0.83 -11.43 0.68
CA GLN A 60 0.90 -9.99 0.45
C GLN A 60 0.32 -9.18 1.63
N LEU A 61 -0.83 -9.58 2.18
CA LEU A 61 -1.41 -8.95 3.37
C LEU A 61 -0.49 -9.07 4.60
N ARG A 62 0.03 -10.27 4.86
CA ARG A 62 0.96 -10.50 5.98
C ARG A 62 2.21 -9.63 5.87
N TRP A 63 2.82 -9.55 4.69
CA TRP A 63 3.99 -8.70 4.48
C TRP A 63 3.68 -7.21 4.68
N ALA A 64 2.53 -6.73 4.24
CA ALA A 64 2.13 -5.33 4.46
C ALA A 64 1.96 -5.04 5.96
N ILE A 65 1.30 -5.93 6.70
CA ILE A 65 1.14 -5.83 8.16
C ILE A 65 2.50 -5.89 8.88
N ASP A 66 3.41 -6.77 8.47
CA ASP A 66 4.75 -6.86 9.05
C ASP A 66 5.55 -5.57 8.84
N GLU A 67 5.50 -4.98 7.63
CA GLU A 67 6.17 -3.70 7.37
C GLU A 67 5.54 -2.56 8.18
N ARG A 68 4.20 -2.48 8.27
CA ARG A 68 3.54 -1.53 9.16
C ARG A 68 4.01 -1.71 10.61
N CYS A 69 4.10 -2.94 11.10
CA CYS A 69 4.58 -3.21 12.46
C CYS A 69 6.02 -2.73 12.68
N LYS A 70 6.91 -2.91 11.69
CA LYS A 70 8.30 -2.42 11.75
C LYS A 70 8.39 -0.90 11.76
N VAL A 71 7.59 -0.23 10.94
CA VAL A 71 7.62 1.24 10.79
C VAL A 71 6.84 1.95 11.91
N GLY A 72 5.87 1.25 12.53
CA GLY A 72 5.05 1.75 13.62
C GLY A 72 3.88 2.64 13.19
N ARG A 73 3.65 2.81 11.89
CA ARG A 73 2.54 3.60 11.32
C ARG A 73 2.19 3.11 9.91
N PRO A 74 0.98 3.39 9.39
CA PRO A 74 0.54 2.92 8.08
C PRO A 74 1.30 3.57 6.92
N LEU A 75 1.60 2.80 5.86
CA LEU A 75 2.22 3.32 4.64
C LEU A 75 1.33 4.36 3.97
N MET A 76 0.02 4.08 3.87
CA MET A 76 -0.95 5.01 3.29
C MET A 76 -0.93 6.39 3.96
N LYS A 77 -0.69 6.44 5.28
CA LYS A 77 -0.59 7.72 6.01
C LYS A 77 0.64 8.50 5.54
N ASP A 78 1.81 7.88 5.58
CA ASP A 78 3.06 8.53 5.15
C ASP A 78 3.00 8.95 3.67
N PHE A 79 2.40 8.11 2.82
CA PHE A 79 2.19 8.42 1.41
C PHE A 79 1.27 9.63 1.21
N ASN A 80 0.10 9.64 1.88
CA ASN A 80 -0.84 10.76 1.79
C ASN A 80 -0.24 12.07 2.31
N ASP A 81 0.51 12.01 3.42
CA ASP A 81 1.22 13.17 3.97
C ASP A 81 2.27 13.69 2.98
N ALA A 82 3.02 12.80 2.31
CA ALA A 82 4.01 13.19 1.30
C ALA A 82 3.37 13.82 0.05
N ILE A 83 2.23 13.29 -0.41
CA ILE A 83 1.48 13.88 -1.54
C ILE A 83 0.91 15.24 -1.17
N ALA A 84 0.36 15.38 0.04
CA ALA A 84 -0.18 16.65 0.54
C ALA A 84 0.90 17.75 0.71
N ALA A 85 2.17 17.35 0.86
CA ALA A 85 3.30 18.27 0.95
C ALA A 85 3.83 18.76 -0.41
N LEU A 86 3.37 18.18 -1.53
CA LEU A 86 3.75 18.64 -2.87
C LEU A 86 3.19 20.04 -3.14
N THR A 87 3.98 20.87 -3.81
CA THR A 87 3.60 22.24 -4.19
C THR A 87 3.46 22.39 -5.70
N LEU A 88 3.03 23.57 -6.15
CA LEU A 88 2.93 23.86 -7.58
C LEU A 88 4.31 23.90 -8.25
N GLU A 89 5.36 24.26 -7.50
CA GLU A 89 6.74 24.23 -7.97
C GLU A 89 7.21 22.82 -8.33
N ASP A 90 6.76 21.80 -7.59
CA ASP A 90 7.08 20.39 -7.89
C ASP A 90 6.52 19.94 -9.24
N VAL A 91 5.48 20.61 -9.77
CA VAL A 91 4.92 20.34 -11.12
C VAL A 91 5.86 20.83 -12.22
N ALA A 92 6.74 21.80 -11.95
CA ALA A 92 7.70 22.30 -12.92
C ALA A 92 8.81 21.28 -13.23
N ASP A 93 9.11 20.37 -12.30
CA ASP A 93 10.01 19.24 -12.49
C ASP A 93 9.49 17.96 -11.80
N PRO A 94 8.52 17.27 -12.43
CA PRO A 94 7.89 16.09 -11.85
C PRO A 94 8.85 14.92 -11.64
N ILE A 95 9.92 14.83 -12.43
CA ILE A 95 10.93 13.77 -12.30
C ILE A 95 11.72 13.98 -11.01
N SER A 96 12.19 15.20 -10.77
CA SER A 96 12.89 15.56 -9.53
C SER A 96 11.99 15.42 -8.30
N ALA A 97 10.74 15.89 -8.40
CA ALA A 97 9.75 15.77 -7.33
C ALA A 97 9.46 14.30 -6.98
N ASN A 98 9.26 13.44 -7.99
CA ASN A 98 9.06 12.00 -7.77
C ASN A 98 10.31 11.33 -7.18
N ALA A 99 11.50 11.66 -7.68
CA ALA A 99 12.74 11.12 -7.12
C ALA A 99 12.94 11.52 -5.65
N LYS A 100 12.56 12.75 -5.29
CA LYS A 100 12.52 13.22 -3.90
C LYS A 100 11.50 12.44 -3.08
N LEU A 101 10.26 12.32 -3.55
CA LEU A 101 9.20 11.58 -2.86
C LEU A 101 9.62 10.13 -2.56
N VAL A 102 10.13 9.40 -3.57
CA VAL A 102 10.58 8.00 -3.40
C VAL A 102 11.75 7.90 -2.43
N ARG A 103 12.71 8.83 -2.49
CA ARG A 103 13.84 8.85 -1.56
C ARG A 103 13.39 9.07 -0.13
N ASP A 104 12.59 10.11 0.09
CA ASP A 104 12.18 10.58 1.41
C ASP A 104 11.23 9.57 2.07
N LEU A 105 10.22 9.07 1.35
CA LEU A 105 9.33 8.00 1.83
C LEU A 105 10.09 6.68 2.04
N GLY A 106 11.06 6.40 1.17
CA GLY A 106 11.90 5.21 1.25
C GLY A 106 12.88 5.19 2.42
N GLU A 107 13.05 6.27 3.18
CA GLU A 107 13.77 6.24 4.47
C GLU A 107 13.01 5.39 5.50
N ALA A 108 11.69 5.55 5.56
CA ALA A 108 10.82 4.73 6.42
C ALA A 108 10.42 3.41 5.75
N TRP A 109 10.31 3.38 4.42
CA TRP A 109 9.84 2.23 3.65
C TRP A 109 10.89 1.75 2.62
N PRO A 110 11.99 1.10 3.05
CA PRO A 110 13.14 0.80 2.18
C PRO A 110 12.82 0.02 0.91
N LYS A 111 11.76 -0.79 0.91
CA LYS A 111 11.31 -1.55 -0.27
C LYS A 111 10.94 -0.64 -1.46
N LEU A 112 10.57 0.62 -1.22
CA LEU A 112 10.29 1.60 -2.27
C LEU A 112 11.55 2.03 -3.03
N LYS A 113 12.73 1.86 -2.43
CA LYS A 113 14.02 2.14 -3.09
C LYS A 113 14.51 0.97 -3.95
N GLY A 114 13.83 -0.18 -3.92
CA GLY A 114 14.21 -1.39 -4.64
C GLY A 114 14.29 -1.18 -6.14
N SER A 115 15.46 -1.43 -6.73
CA SER A 115 15.69 -1.25 -8.17
C SER A 115 14.84 -2.20 -9.02
N GLU A 116 14.42 -3.34 -8.47
CA GLU A 116 13.53 -4.28 -9.14
C GLU A 116 12.17 -3.65 -9.52
N ARG A 117 11.76 -2.57 -8.83
CA ARG A 117 10.50 -1.86 -9.12
C ARG A 117 10.65 -0.73 -10.14
N LYS A 118 11.89 -0.34 -10.50
CA LYS A 118 12.14 0.70 -11.51
C LYS A 118 11.65 0.28 -12.90
N ALA A 119 11.71 -1.02 -13.22
CA ALA A 119 11.26 -1.53 -14.50
C ALA A 119 9.75 -1.35 -14.71
N ASP A 120 8.94 -1.45 -13.65
CA ASP A 120 7.49 -1.26 -13.72
C ASP A 120 7.12 0.22 -13.93
N VAL A 121 7.87 1.14 -13.30
CA VAL A 121 7.69 2.61 -13.45
C VAL A 121 8.09 3.10 -14.85
N LEU A 122 9.15 2.53 -15.44
CA LEU A 122 9.60 2.91 -16.79
C LEU A 122 8.68 2.40 -17.93
N ARG A 123 7.69 1.57 -17.63
CA ARG A 123 6.73 1.02 -18.60
C ARG A 123 5.42 1.82 -18.69
N ILE A 124 5.25 2.82 -17.83
CA ILE A 124 4.13 3.77 -17.83
C ILE A 124 4.55 5.00 -18.62
#